data_AF-A0A924BLL0-F1
#
_entry.id   AF-A0A924BLL0-F1
#
_cell.length_a   1.000
_cell.length_b   1.000
_cell.length_c   1.000
_cell.angle_alpha   90.00
_cell.angle_beta   90.00
_cell.angle_gamma   90.00
#
_symmetry.space_group_name_H-M   'P 1'
#
loop_
_entity.id
_entity.type
_entity.pdbx_description
1 polymer ?
#
loop_
_entity_poly.entity_id
_entity_poly.type
_entity_poly.pdbx_seq_one_letter_code
_entity_poly.pdbx_strand_id
1 'polypeptide(L)'
;MDFAYSPRTLELQARLLKFMDDYIYPAEAKYDAEIAANTAAGKRWTPLNTIEELKPKARAIGLWNLFLPPTAGGEGSAHNGRDFGLSNGDYAPLAEIMGRVPWSSEVFNCSAPDTGNMETIERYGKPEHKQQWLEPLLNGKIRSAFAMTEPAVASSDATNIASRIERSGDDYVINGRKWWISGAGDPRCQIYIFMGKTDPEAARHSQQSMILVPA
;
A
#
# COMPACT_ATOMS: atom_id res chain seq x y z
N MET A 1 -32.67 -13.49 2.09
CA MET A 1 -31.24 -13.19 1.89
C MET A 1 -30.85 -12.32 3.07
N ASP A 2 -29.82 -12.72 3.81
CA ASP A 2 -29.31 -11.94 4.94
C ASP A 2 -28.25 -10.97 4.42
N PHE A 3 -28.46 -9.67 4.66
CA PHE A 3 -27.55 -8.59 4.24
C PHE A 3 -26.80 -7.99 5.44
N ALA A 4 -26.96 -8.57 6.63
CA ALA A 4 -26.29 -8.10 7.83
C ALA A 4 -24.78 -8.34 7.76
N TYR A 5 -24.01 -7.42 8.34
CA TYR A 5 -22.58 -7.61 8.56
C TYR A 5 -22.32 -8.64 9.66
N SER A 6 -21.15 -9.29 9.60
CA SER A 6 -20.70 -10.17 10.66
C SER A 6 -20.53 -9.41 11.99
N PRO A 7 -20.69 -10.07 13.17
CA PRO A 7 -20.45 -9.43 14.46
C PRO A 7 -19.07 -8.77 14.59
N ARG A 8 -18.04 -9.41 14.00
CA ARG A 8 -16.67 -8.87 13.95
C ARG A 8 -16.60 -7.57 13.15
N THR A 9 -17.28 -7.51 12.00
CA THR A 9 -17.35 -6.30 11.18
C THR A 9 -18.07 -5.17 11.90
N LEU A 10 -19.19 -5.46 12.58
CA LEU A 10 -19.91 -4.47 13.39
C LEU A 10 -19.05 -3.91 14.53
N GLU A 11 -18.30 -4.76 15.23
CA GLU A 11 -17.36 -4.34 16.29
C GLU A 11 -16.27 -3.41 15.73
N LEU A 12 -15.67 -3.79 14.60
CA LEU A 12 -14.63 -2.98 13.94
C LEU A 12 -15.19 -1.66 13.41
N GLN A 13 -16.39 -1.64 12.85
CA GLN A 13 -17.07 -0.40 12.44
C GLN A 13 -17.27 0.53 13.65
N ALA A 14 -17.77 0.01 14.77
CA ALA A 14 -17.99 0.81 15.98
C ALA A 14 -16.68 1.42 16.51
N ARG A 15 -15.60 0.62 16.57
CA ARG A 15 -14.28 1.10 16.98
C ARG A 15 -13.70 2.12 16.01
N LEU A 16 -13.86 1.90 14.70
CA LEU A 16 -13.37 2.79 13.67
C LEU A 16 -14.14 4.12 13.68
N LEU A 17 -15.47 4.10 13.72
CA LEU A 17 -16.30 5.31 13.84
C LEU A 17 -15.92 6.12 15.08
N LYS A 18 -15.77 5.46 16.23
CA LYS A 18 -15.31 6.13 17.45
C LYS A 18 -13.92 6.74 17.28
N PHE A 19 -12.99 6.04 16.63
CA PHE A 19 -11.65 6.59 16.36
C PHE A 19 -11.71 7.79 15.39
N MET A 20 -12.62 7.75 14.40
CA MET A 20 -12.84 8.86 13.48
C MET A 20 -13.31 10.11 14.26
N ASP A 21 -14.31 9.95 15.13
CA ASP A 21 -14.89 11.02 15.96
C ASP A 21 -13.89 11.58 16.98
N ASP A 22 -13.16 10.70 17.68
CA ASP A 22 -12.25 11.10 18.75
C ASP A 22 -10.93 11.71 18.24
N TYR A 23 -10.45 11.28 17.06
CA TYR A 23 -9.08 11.57 16.62
C TYR A 23 -8.94 12.08 15.18
N ILE A 24 -9.69 11.55 14.21
CA ILE A 24 -9.48 11.89 12.80
C ILE A 24 -10.12 13.24 12.46
N TYR A 25 -11.43 13.41 12.67
CA TYR A 25 -12.10 14.67 12.35
C TYR A 25 -11.54 15.86 13.14
N PRO A 26 -11.24 15.74 14.46
CA PRO A 26 -10.60 16.84 15.20
C PRO A 26 -9.20 17.20 14.69
N ALA A 27 -8.51 16.30 13.99
CA ALA A 27 -7.16 16.51 13.48
C ALA A 27 -7.12 17.13 12.08
N GLU A 28 -8.23 17.26 11.36
CA GLU A 28 -8.24 17.77 9.97
C GLU A 28 -7.63 19.17 9.84
N ALA A 29 -7.99 20.10 10.73
CA ALA A 29 -7.41 21.45 10.72
C ALA A 29 -5.89 21.45 11.01
N LYS A 30 -5.43 20.56 11.90
CA LYS A 30 -3.99 20.41 12.20
C LYS A 30 -3.25 19.83 10.99
N TYR A 31 -3.83 18.80 10.34
CA TYR A 31 -3.30 18.18 9.14
C TYR A 31 -3.13 19.22 8.01
N ASP A 32 -4.17 20.01 7.72
CA ASP A 32 -4.14 21.03 6.66
C ASP A 32 -3.13 22.13 6.93
N ALA A 33 -3.02 22.58 8.19
CA ALA A 33 -2.02 23.57 8.60
C ALA A 33 -0.60 23.01 8.45
N GLU A 34 -0.36 21.76 8.84
CA GLU A 34 0.95 21.12 8.79
C GLU A 34 1.43 20.91 7.35
N ILE A 35 0.56 20.41 6.46
CA ILE A 35 0.91 20.22 5.04
C ILE A 35 1.15 21.57 4.34
N ALA A 36 0.38 22.62 4.66
CA ALA A 36 0.58 23.95 4.12
C ALA A 36 1.92 24.55 4.57
N ALA A 37 2.26 24.44 5.86
CA ALA A 37 3.52 24.89 6.42
C ALA A 37 4.72 24.15 5.78
N ASN A 38 4.64 22.82 5.68
CA ASN A 38 5.66 22.01 5.03
C ASN A 38 5.83 22.37 3.55
N THR A 39 4.72 22.63 2.84
CA THR A 39 4.76 23.05 1.44
C THR A 39 5.44 24.41 1.29
N ALA A 40 5.09 25.40 2.11
CA ALA A 40 5.73 26.72 2.11
C ALA A 40 7.24 26.66 2.40
N ALA A 41 7.66 25.68 3.21
CA ALA A 41 9.07 25.43 3.52
C ALA A 41 9.81 24.59 2.46
N GLY A 42 9.18 24.22 1.34
CA GLY A 42 9.78 23.36 0.32
C GLY A 42 9.92 21.88 0.75
N LYS A 43 9.23 21.47 1.81
CA LYS A 43 9.29 20.15 2.45
C LYS A 43 7.96 19.40 2.35
N ARG A 44 7.22 19.60 1.25
CA ARG A 44 5.85 19.08 1.06
C ARG A 44 5.68 17.59 1.39
N TRP A 45 6.71 16.78 1.11
CA TRP A 45 6.67 15.32 1.28
C TRP A 45 7.15 14.84 2.65
N THR A 46 7.43 15.74 3.59
CA THR A 46 7.80 15.36 4.96
C THR A 46 6.62 14.66 5.64
N PRO A 47 6.85 13.52 6.31
CA PRO A 47 5.81 12.84 7.10
C PRO A 47 5.19 13.79 8.12
N LEU A 48 3.86 13.82 8.18
CA LEU A 48 3.14 14.72 9.07
C LEU A 48 3.09 14.13 10.47
N ASN A 49 3.51 14.90 11.47
CA ASN A 49 3.41 14.53 12.88
C ASN A 49 1.96 14.23 13.26
N THR A 50 1.01 14.95 12.67
CA THR A 50 -0.43 14.70 12.85
C THR A 50 -0.81 13.26 12.53
N ILE A 51 -0.24 12.64 11.48
CA ILE A 51 -0.49 11.23 11.15
C ILE A 51 0.33 10.31 12.07
N GLU A 52 1.62 10.61 12.25
CA GLU A 52 2.53 9.74 13.02
C GLU A 52 2.12 9.59 14.49
N GLU A 53 1.53 10.63 15.10
CA GLU A 53 1.01 10.59 16.46
C GLU A 53 -0.26 9.72 16.60
N LEU A 54 -1.01 9.50 15.52
CA LEU A 54 -2.26 8.74 15.53
C LEU A 54 -2.07 7.25 15.26
N LYS A 55 -1.06 6.88 14.44
CA LYS A 55 -0.70 5.48 14.16
C LYS A 55 -0.57 4.61 15.43
N PRO A 56 0.19 5.00 16.48
CA PRO A 56 0.29 4.19 17.69
C PRO A 56 -1.03 4.07 18.44
N LYS A 57 -1.91 5.09 18.40
CA LYS A 57 -3.24 5.03 19.02
C LYS A 57 -4.15 4.02 18.30
N ALA A 58 -4.15 4.05 16.97
CA ALA A 58 -4.90 3.10 16.14
C ALA A 58 -4.41 1.67 16.36
N ARG A 59 -3.08 1.46 16.35
CA ARG A 59 -2.46 0.16 16.63
C ARG A 59 -2.80 -0.35 18.03
N ALA A 60 -2.75 0.50 19.06
CA ALA A 60 -3.01 0.11 20.45
C ALA A 60 -4.43 -0.45 20.66
N ILE A 61 -5.40 0.02 19.88
CA ILE A 61 -6.75 -0.52 19.94
C ILE A 61 -6.99 -1.64 18.93
N GLY A 62 -6.03 -1.98 18.06
CA GLY A 62 -6.14 -3.05 17.06
C GLY A 62 -6.77 -2.63 15.73
N LEU A 63 -6.68 -1.35 15.35
CA LEU A 63 -7.05 -0.85 14.02
C LEU A 63 -5.79 -0.70 13.16
N TRP A 64 -5.21 -1.81 12.71
CA TRP A 64 -3.95 -1.82 11.98
C TRP A 64 -3.90 -2.97 10.97
N ASN A 65 -3.45 -2.72 9.73
CA ASN A 65 -3.38 -3.70 8.64
C ASN A 65 -4.73 -4.37 8.31
N LEU A 66 -5.86 -3.69 8.50
CA LEU A 66 -7.21 -4.24 8.34
C LEU A 66 -7.46 -4.81 6.93
N PHE A 67 -6.73 -4.32 5.93
CA PHE A 67 -6.85 -4.70 4.53
C PHE A 67 -6.30 -6.09 4.20
N LEU A 68 -5.34 -6.61 4.99
CA LEU A 68 -4.58 -7.80 4.58
C LEU A 68 -5.45 -9.06 4.79
N PRO A 69 -5.89 -9.72 3.70
CA PRO A 69 -6.81 -10.85 3.78
C PRO A 69 -6.11 -12.09 4.32
N PRO A 70 -6.85 -13.14 4.77
CA PRO A 70 -6.27 -14.43 5.13
C PRO A 70 -5.28 -14.90 4.07
N THR A 71 -4.02 -15.11 4.45
CA THR A 71 -2.94 -15.35 3.50
C THR A 71 -2.75 -16.82 3.17
N ALA A 72 -2.54 -17.08 1.88
CA ALA A 72 -2.16 -18.34 1.23
C ALA A 72 -3.16 -19.51 1.25
N GLY A 73 -4.20 -19.39 0.42
CA GLY A 73 -4.93 -20.54 -0.16
C GLY A 73 -6.39 -20.28 -0.55
N GLY A 74 -6.93 -19.09 -0.26
CA GLY A 74 -8.32 -18.74 -0.51
C GLY A 74 -9.14 -18.64 0.78
N GLU A 75 -10.45 -18.54 0.66
CA GLU A 75 -11.36 -18.66 1.82
C GLU A 75 -11.06 -19.96 2.59
N GLY A 76 -10.82 -19.86 3.90
CA GLY A 76 -10.58 -21.02 4.78
C GLY A 76 -9.13 -21.45 4.98
N SER A 77 -8.15 -20.70 4.45
CA SER A 77 -6.73 -20.97 4.75
C SER A 77 -6.36 -20.53 6.17
N ALA A 78 -5.47 -21.29 6.81
CA ALA A 78 -5.01 -20.98 8.17
C ALA A 78 -4.24 -19.65 8.18
N HIS A 79 -4.59 -18.77 9.12
CA HIS A 79 -3.89 -17.50 9.34
C HIS A 79 -2.40 -17.73 9.56
N ASN A 80 -1.55 -17.02 8.82
CA ASN A 80 -0.09 -17.17 8.94
C ASN A 80 0.54 -16.21 9.96
N GLY A 81 -0.30 -15.50 10.71
CA GLY A 81 0.09 -14.54 11.75
C GLY A 81 0.45 -13.14 11.23
N ARG A 82 0.53 -12.92 9.91
CA ARG A 82 0.72 -11.58 9.32
C ARG A 82 -0.58 -10.93 8.88
N ASP A 83 -1.55 -11.72 8.42
CA ASP A 83 -2.85 -11.22 7.97
C ASP A 83 -3.78 -10.79 9.12
N PHE A 84 -4.71 -9.88 8.80
CA PHE A 84 -5.75 -9.46 9.72
C PHE A 84 -6.98 -10.36 9.60
N GLY A 85 -7.16 -11.00 8.44
CA GLY A 85 -8.07 -12.13 8.29
C GLY A 85 -9.53 -11.75 8.07
N LEU A 86 -9.80 -10.62 7.40
CA LEU A 86 -11.15 -10.24 6.96
C LEU A 86 -11.40 -10.71 5.53
N SER A 87 -12.65 -11.08 5.25
CA SER A 87 -13.11 -11.21 3.88
C SER A 87 -13.20 -9.83 3.21
N ASN A 88 -13.28 -9.79 1.87
CA ASN A 88 -13.53 -8.54 1.16
C ASN A 88 -14.85 -7.88 1.60
N GLY A 89 -15.88 -8.68 1.88
CA GLY A 89 -17.19 -8.20 2.36
C GLY A 89 -17.13 -7.59 3.76
N ASP A 90 -16.27 -8.12 4.63
CA ASP A 90 -16.02 -7.57 5.95
C ASP A 90 -15.17 -6.29 5.92
N TYR A 91 -14.17 -6.23 5.03
CA TYR A 91 -13.29 -5.05 4.92
C TYR A 91 -13.94 -3.87 4.18
N ALA A 92 -14.78 -4.11 3.18
CA ALA A 92 -15.43 -3.08 2.38
C ALA A 92 -16.10 -1.95 3.21
N PRO A 93 -16.96 -2.22 4.21
CA PRO A 93 -17.56 -1.16 5.02
C PRO A 93 -16.56 -0.43 5.92
N LEU A 94 -15.42 -1.05 6.28
CA LEU A 94 -14.35 -0.39 7.01
C LEU A 94 -13.59 0.58 6.10
N ALA A 95 -13.31 0.16 4.87
CA ALA A 95 -12.71 1.01 3.84
C ALA A 95 -13.62 2.21 3.51
N GLU A 96 -14.93 2.04 3.49
CA GLU A 96 -15.90 3.14 3.33
C GLU A 96 -15.75 4.20 4.44
N ILE A 97 -15.64 3.77 5.70
CA ILE A 97 -15.47 4.68 6.84
C ILE A 97 -14.14 5.43 6.74
N MET A 98 -13.02 4.72 6.48
CA MET A 98 -11.71 5.36 6.30
C MET A 98 -11.71 6.33 5.09
N GLY A 99 -12.48 6.01 4.04
CA GLY A 99 -12.61 6.84 2.85
C GLY A 99 -13.28 8.21 3.07
N ARG A 100 -13.91 8.43 4.24
CA ARG A 100 -14.56 9.73 4.57
C ARG A 100 -13.57 10.87 4.72
N VAL A 101 -12.31 10.56 5.05
CA VAL A 101 -11.21 11.54 5.17
C VAL A 101 -10.01 11.03 4.36
N PRO A 102 -9.56 11.75 3.30
CA PRO A 102 -8.63 11.23 2.30
C PRO A 102 -7.29 10.68 2.83
N TRP A 103 -6.80 11.20 3.96
CA TRP A 103 -5.53 10.82 4.56
C TRP A 103 -5.66 9.76 5.67
N SER A 104 -6.88 9.46 6.14
CA SER A 104 -7.07 8.67 7.36
C SER A 104 -6.63 7.22 7.22
N SER A 105 -6.72 6.64 6.02
CA SER A 105 -6.26 5.27 5.75
C SER A 105 -4.77 5.06 6.10
N GLU A 106 -3.93 6.09 6.05
CA GLU A 106 -2.53 5.98 6.46
C GLU A 106 -2.38 5.72 7.98
N VAL A 107 -3.28 6.27 8.80
CA VAL A 107 -3.28 6.07 10.26
C VAL A 107 -3.48 4.58 10.62
N PHE A 108 -4.24 3.85 9.80
CA PHE A 108 -4.55 2.44 10.00
C PHE A 108 -3.63 1.49 9.20
N ASN A 109 -2.62 2.03 8.52
CA ASN A 109 -1.74 1.33 7.58
C ASN A 109 -2.50 0.66 6.40
N CYS A 110 -3.60 1.28 5.96
CA CYS A 110 -4.49 0.80 4.90
C CYS A 110 -4.46 1.72 3.65
N SER A 111 -3.45 2.58 3.51
CA SER A 111 -3.32 3.51 2.39
C SER A 111 -2.65 2.88 1.17
N ALA A 112 -3.16 3.17 -0.03
CA ALA A 112 -2.43 2.96 -1.28
C ALA A 112 -1.18 3.87 -1.37
N PRO A 113 -0.14 3.48 -2.10
CA PRO A 113 0.02 2.22 -2.85
C PRO A 113 0.49 1.03 -1.99
N ASP A 114 0.76 1.24 -0.70
CA ASP A 114 1.42 0.25 0.16
C ASP A 114 0.62 -1.04 0.36
N THR A 115 -0.71 -0.96 0.45
CA THR A 115 -1.55 -2.16 0.61
C THR A 115 -1.38 -3.14 -0.54
N GLY A 116 -1.47 -2.68 -1.79
CA GLY A 116 -1.27 -3.51 -2.97
C GLY A 116 0.16 -4.04 -3.09
N ASN A 117 1.16 -3.25 -2.68
CA ASN A 117 2.55 -3.71 -2.65
C ASN A 117 2.78 -4.78 -1.57
N MET A 118 2.20 -4.61 -0.38
CA MET A 118 2.24 -5.59 0.70
C MET A 118 1.56 -6.91 0.28
N GLU A 119 0.38 -6.85 -0.34
CA GLU A 119 -0.31 -8.02 -0.91
C GLU A 119 0.55 -8.74 -1.96
N THR A 120 1.20 -7.98 -2.84
CA THR A 120 2.08 -8.53 -3.90
C THR A 120 3.27 -9.27 -3.30
N ILE A 121 3.98 -8.66 -2.33
CA ILE A 121 5.14 -9.27 -1.69
C ILE A 121 4.71 -10.46 -0.82
N GLU A 122 3.58 -10.37 -0.12
CA GLU A 122 3.08 -11.48 0.68
C GLU A 122 2.69 -12.69 -0.18
N ARG A 123 2.10 -12.46 -1.36
CA ARG A 123 1.66 -13.56 -2.24
C ARG A 123 2.80 -14.16 -3.07
N TYR A 124 3.72 -13.34 -3.58
CA TYR A 124 4.71 -13.75 -4.58
C TYR A 124 6.16 -13.59 -4.13
N GLY A 125 6.42 -12.89 -3.03
CA GLY A 125 7.77 -12.65 -2.52
C GLY A 125 8.40 -13.91 -1.92
N LYS A 126 9.71 -14.06 -2.15
CA LYS A 126 10.55 -15.04 -1.46
C LYS A 126 10.62 -14.72 0.04
N PRO A 127 10.92 -15.70 0.92
CA PRO A 127 11.11 -15.46 2.35
C PRO A 127 12.03 -14.26 2.65
N GLU A 128 13.15 -14.14 1.93
CA GLU A 128 14.09 -13.01 2.11
C GLU A 128 13.44 -11.65 1.80
N HIS A 129 12.63 -11.57 0.73
CA HIS A 129 11.92 -10.34 0.36
C HIS A 129 10.83 -9.98 1.38
N LYS A 130 10.15 -10.98 1.94
CA LYS A 130 9.15 -10.75 3.00
C LYS A 130 9.81 -10.19 4.26
N GLN A 131 10.93 -10.77 4.67
CA GLN A 131 11.68 -10.27 5.82
C GLN A 131 12.21 -8.85 5.57
N GLN A 132 12.82 -8.61 4.41
CA GLN A 132 13.48 -7.34 4.12
C GLN A 132 12.48 -6.19 3.88
N TRP A 133 11.36 -6.45 3.21
CA TRP A 133 10.46 -5.39 2.71
C TRP A 133 9.06 -5.46 3.30
N LEU A 134 8.45 -6.64 3.36
CA LEU A 134 7.08 -6.77 3.86
C LEU A 134 7.00 -6.49 5.37
N GLU A 135 7.90 -7.04 6.18
CA GLU A 135 7.87 -6.83 7.63
C GLU A 135 7.98 -5.34 8.00
N PRO A 136 8.90 -4.53 7.44
CA PRO A 136 8.91 -3.10 7.67
C PRO A 136 7.65 -2.36 7.20
N LEU A 137 7.05 -2.75 6.07
CA LEU A 137 5.80 -2.18 5.56
C LEU A 137 4.61 -2.49 6.48
N LEU A 138 4.46 -3.75 6.92
CA LEU A 138 3.44 -4.16 7.89
C LEU A 138 3.60 -3.46 9.24
N ASN A 139 4.83 -3.05 9.56
CA ASN A 139 5.15 -2.27 10.74
C ASN A 139 4.98 -0.75 10.56
N GLY A 140 4.68 -0.27 9.34
CA GLY A 140 4.57 1.16 9.04
C GLY A 140 5.88 1.93 9.16
N LYS A 141 7.04 1.24 9.14
CA LYS A 141 8.38 1.85 9.30
C LYS A 141 8.92 2.43 8.01
N ILE A 142 8.56 1.83 6.88
CA ILE A 142 8.89 2.30 5.54
C ILE A 142 7.60 2.45 4.73
N ARG A 143 7.73 3.09 3.58
CA ARG A 143 6.72 3.21 2.53
C ARG A 143 7.27 2.60 1.24
N SER A 144 6.39 2.41 0.29
CA SER A 144 6.68 1.83 -1.01
C SER A 144 5.96 2.58 -2.12
N ALA A 145 6.34 2.29 -3.36
CA ALA A 145 5.68 2.83 -4.54
C ALA A 145 5.58 1.77 -5.64
N PHE A 146 4.55 1.88 -6.47
CA PHE A 146 4.35 1.00 -7.63
C PHE A 146 4.69 1.76 -8.91
N ALA A 147 5.60 1.22 -9.71
CA ALA A 147 6.17 1.88 -10.88
C ALA A 147 5.84 1.14 -12.18
N MET A 148 4.67 1.43 -12.73
CA MET A 148 4.16 0.84 -13.98
C MET A 148 3.97 1.87 -15.09
N THR A 149 3.25 2.97 -14.84
CA THR A 149 2.85 3.92 -15.89
C THR A 149 4.05 4.64 -16.51
N GLU A 150 4.06 4.71 -17.84
CA GLU A 150 5.11 5.34 -18.64
C GLU A 150 4.57 6.59 -19.37
N PRO A 151 5.35 7.67 -19.50
CA PRO A 151 4.90 8.90 -20.16
C PRO A 151 4.89 8.80 -21.69
N ALA A 152 5.68 7.90 -22.28
CA ALA A 152 5.86 7.83 -23.73
C ALA A 152 4.88 6.88 -24.43
N VAL A 153 4.06 6.15 -23.68
CA VAL A 153 3.13 5.14 -24.21
C VAL A 153 1.79 5.18 -23.48
N ALA A 154 0.71 4.80 -24.17
CA ALA A 154 -0.61 4.66 -23.58
C ALA A 154 -0.66 3.45 -22.63
N SER A 155 -0.32 3.69 -21.36
CA SER A 155 -0.13 2.66 -20.33
C SER A 155 -1.43 2.02 -19.83
N SER A 156 -2.59 2.47 -20.31
CA SER A 156 -3.88 1.82 -20.03
C SER A 156 -3.97 0.43 -20.66
N ASP A 157 -3.32 0.23 -21.81
CA ASP A 157 -2.99 -1.11 -22.31
C ASP A 157 -1.59 -1.46 -21.77
N ALA A 158 -1.54 -2.36 -20.78
CA ALA A 158 -0.30 -2.79 -20.15
C ALA A 158 0.69 -3.41 -21.17
N THR A 159 0.23 -3.92 -22.32
CA THR A 159 1.12 -4.49 -23.34
C THR A 159 2.00 -3.44 -24.05
N ASN A 160 1.66 -2.15 -23.91
CA ASN A 160 2.44 -1.03 -24.43
C ASN A 160 3.65 -0.64 -23.56
N ILE A 161 3.73 -1.08 -22.31
CA ILE A 161 4.87 -0.80 -21.41
C ILE A 161 6.17 -1.17 -22.12
N ALA A 162 7.10 -0.20 -22.24
CA ALA A 162 8.28 -0.30 -23.08
C ALA A 162 9.59 -0.33 -22.28
N SER A 163 9.57 0.06 -21.00
CA SER A 163 10.74 -0.09 -20.12
C SER A 163 11.27 -1.52 -20.10
N ARG A 164 12.59 -1.66 -20.01
CA ARG A 164 13.31 -2.92 -20.16
C ARG A 164 13.90 -3.39 -18.84
N ILE A 165 13.80 -4.68 -18.58
CA ILE A 165 14.44 -5.40 -17.49
C ILE A 165 15.29 -6.48 -18.14
N GLU A 166 16.60 -6.28 -18.25
CA GLU A 166 17.50 -7.17 -18.99
C GLU A 166 18.41 -7.93 -18.03
N ARG A 167 18.46 -9.26 -18.17
CA ARG A 167 19.36 -10.08 -17.36
C ARG A 167 20.80 -9.87 -17.81
N SER A 168 21.68 -9.54 -16.87
CA SER A 168 23.12 -9.36 -17.09
C SER A 168 23.90 -10.18 -16.06
N GLY A 169 24.26 -11.42 -16.40
CA GLY A 169 24.88 -12.34 -15.45
C GLY A 169 23.90 -12.70 -14.34
N ASP A 170 24.27 -12.40 -13.10
CA ASP A 170 23.43 -12.62 -11.90
C ASP A 170 22.53 -11.43 -11.54
N ASP A 171 22.68 -10.31 -12.27
CA ASP A 171 21.96 -9.06 -12.03
C ASP A 171 20.90 -8.78 -13.11
N TYR A 172 20.08 -7.75 -12.87
CA TYR A 172 19.19 -7.16 -13.85
C TYR A 172 19.52 -5.69 -14.08
N VAL A 173 19.56 -5.27 -15.35
CA VAL A 173 19.70 -3.88 -15.76
C VAL A 173 18.32 -3.35 -16.13
N ILE A 174 17.89 -2.28 -15.46
CA ILE A 174 16.57 -1.66 -15.66
C ILE A 174 16.75 -0.34 -16.39
N ASN A 175 16.06 -0.16 -17.52
CA ASN A 175 16.06 1.08 -18.29
C ASN A 175 14.63 1.51 -18.62
N GLY A 176 14.26 2.73 -18.23
CA GLY A 176 12.96 3.29 -18.58
C GLY A 176 12.63 4.56 -17.81
N ARG A 177 11.49 5.16 -18.15
CA ARG A 177 10.95 6.33 -17.46
C ARG A 177 9.55 6.02 -16.98
N LYS A 178 9.31 6.16 -15.67
CA LYS A 178 8.00 6.00 -15.04
C LYS A 178 7.48 7.33 -14.52
N TRP A 179 6.15 7.49 -14.44
CA TRP A 179 5.50 8.67 -13.85
C TRP A 179 4.18 8.29 -13.17
N TRP A 180 3.57 9.23 -12.44
CA TRP A 180 2.43 8.96 -11.54
C TRP A 180 2.77 7.96 -10.42
N ILE A 181 4.01 8.03 -9.93
CA ILE A 181 4.53 7.14 -8.88
C ILE A 181 4.14 7.69 -7.51
N SER A 182 2.90 7.43 -7.11
CA SER A 182 2.36 7.84 -5.80
C SER A 182 3.25 7.36 -4.67
N GLY A 183 3.56 8.24 -3.71
CA GLY A 183 4.40 7.94 -2.54
C GLY A 183 5.91 8.09 -2.76
N ALA A 184 6.40 8.16 -4.00
CA ALA A 184 7.85 8.21 -4.28
C ALA A 184 8.58 9.43 -3.69
N GLY A 185 7.86 10.53 -3.39
CA GLY A 185 8.44 11.73 -2.78
C GLY A 185 8.63 11.63 -1.25
N ASP A 186 7.96 10.69 -0.58
CA ASP A 186 8.09 10.50 0.87
C ASP A 186 9.50 9.97 1.18
N PRO A 187 10.28 10.58 2.10
CA PRO A 187 11.62 10.12 2.45
C PRO A 187 11.65 8.70 3.05
N ARG A 188 10.51 8.18 3.50
CA ARG A 188 10.34 6.80 3.98
C ARG A 188 10.06 5.82 2.85
N CYS A 189 9.86 6.26 1.61
CA CYS A 189 9.72 5.36 0.47
C CYS A 189 11.06 4.68 0.21
N GLN A 190 11.18 3.39 0.56
CA GLN A 190 12.46 2.66 0.49
C GLN A 190 12.47 1.58 -0.61
N ILE A 191 11.31 1.30 -1.23
CA ILE A 191 11.17 0.21 -2.19
C ILE A 191 10.16 0.54 -3.28
N TYR A 192 10.55 0.30 -4.52
CA TYR A 192 9.67 0.31 -5.68
C TYR A 192 9.37 -1.12 -6.12
N ILE A 193 8.10 -1.41 -6.44
CA ILE A 193 7.76 -2.55 -7.30
C ILE A 193 7.71 -2.01 -8.72
N PHE A 194 8.71 -2.35 -9.52
CA PHE A 194 8.85 -1.89 -10.90
C PHE A 194 8.31 -2.95 -11.88
N MET A 195 7.51 -2.51 -12.86
CA MET A 195 7.00 -3.38 -13.92
C MET A 195 7.57 -2.97 -15.28
N GLY A 196 8.15 -3.93 -16.01
CA GLY A 196 8.76 -3.71 -17.33
C GLY A 196 8.80 -4.97 -18.18
N LYS A 197 9.25 -4.85 -19.44
CA LYS A 197 9.45 -5.97 -20.37
C LYS A 197 10.77 -6.67 -20.11
N THR A 198 10.69 -7.98 -19.92
CA THR A 198 11.84 -8.88 -19.73
C THR A 198 12.14 -9.68 -20.99
N ASP A 199 11.09 -10.09 -21.72
CA ASP A 199 11.21 -10.84 -22.98
C ASP A 199 10.23 -10.29 -24.04
N PRO A 200 10.68 -9.40 -24.93
CA PRO A 200 9.84 -8.82 -25.99
C PRO A 200 9.41 -9.82 -27.07
N GLU A 201 10.07 -10.97 -27.18
CA GLU A 201 9.79 -11.98 -28.22
C GLU A 201 8.88 -13.10 -27.70
N ALA A 202 8.68 -13.20 -26.38
CA ALA A 202 7.70 -14.09 -25.79
C ALA A 202 6.26 -13.78 -26.26
N ALA A 203 5.34 -14.72 -26.00
CA ALA A 203 3.92 -14.52 -26.23
C ALA A 203 3.44 -13.21 -25.56
N ARG A 204 2.53 -12.48 -26.22
CA ARG A 204 2.13 -11.10 -25.87
C ARG A 204 1.87 -10.86 -24.37
N HIS A 205 1.28 -11.82 -23.67
CA HIS A 205 0.91 -11.70 -22.25
C HIS A 205 1.93 -12.34 -21.28
N SER A 206 3.13 -12.64 -21.76
CA SER A 206 4.23 -13.25 -21.00
C SER A 206 5.54 -12.49 -21.15
N GLN A 207 5.49 -11.25 -21.67
CA GLN A 207 6.67 -10.44 -21.97
C GLN A 207 7.23 -9.66 -20.77
N GLN A 208 6.51 -9.64 -19.64
CA GLN A 208 6.71 -8.67 -18.57
C GLN A 208 7.00 -9.34 -17.24
N SER A 209 7.71 -8.63 -16.37
CA SER A 209 7.97 -9.05 -15.00
C SER A 209 7.83 -7.87 -14.05
N MET A 210 7.64 -8.19 -12.77
CA MET A 210 7.77 -7.25 -11.66
C MET A 210 9.09 -7.52 -10.92
N ILE A 211 9.80 -6.47 -10.55
CA ILE A 211 11.07 -6.54 -9.82
C ILE A 211 11.07 -5.53 -8.65
N LEU A 212 11.63 -5.94 -7.52
CA LEU A 212 11.82 -5.08 -6.35
C LEU A 212 13.08 -4.24 -6.54
N VAL A 213 12.96 -2.91 -6.45
CA VAL A 213 14.06 -1.97 -6.67
C VAL A 213 14.15 -1.03 -5.45
N PRO A 214 15.21 -1.11 -4.62
CA PRO A 214 15.44 -0.15 -3.54
C PRO A 214 15.44 1.29 -4.08
N ALA A 215 14.88 2.22 -3.29
CA ALA A 215 14.68 3.60 -3.71
C ALA A 215 15.95 4.46 -3.73
#